data_AF-A0A0V0UPP5-F1
#
_entry.id   AF-A0A0V0UPP5-F1
#
_cell.length_a   1.000
_cell.length_b   1.000
_cell.length_c   1.000
_cell.angle_alpha   90.00
_cell.angle_beta   90.00
_cell.angle_gamma   90.00
#
_symmetry.space_group_name_H-M   'P 1'
#
loop_
_entity.id
_entity.type
_entity.pdbx_description
1 polymer ?
#
loop_
_entity_poly.entity_id
_entity_poly.type
_entity_poly.pdbx_seq_one_letter_code
_entity_poly.pdbx_strand_id
1 'polypeptide(L)'
;MDKNAVFKEKLRALIREKGHNGTIFPTSQQDQMITDILQIQSDGPKSARDYNLKNRYGFLKIGEENKLIRLGKNDAIRCIASIEEMFDVINDAHQKIGHGGEKKHFEKHKINGRTSHKKLAICFSHFVKNATRRGPESFQKA
;
A
#
# COMPACT_ATOMS: atom_id res chain seq x y z
N MET A 1 -7.67 -21.75 -5.50
CA MET A 1 -6.60 -20.77 -5.76
C MET A 1 -6.25 -20.05 -4.48
N ASP A 2 -4.96 -19.86 -4.21
CA ASP A 2 -4.50 -19.04 -3.08
C ASP A 2 -5.03 -17.60 -3.21
N LYS A 3 -5.70 -17.13 -2.17
CA LYS A 3 -6.35 -15.81 -2.16
C LYS A 3 -5.32 -14.68 -2.28
N ASN A 4 -4.12 -14.88 -1.73
CA ASN A 4 -3.02 -13.93 -1.81
C ASN A 4 -2.48 -13.83 -3.25
N ALA A 5 -2.25 -14.97 -3.90
CA ALA A 5 -1.81 -15.02 -5.30
C ALA A 5 -2.76 -14.26 -6.24
N VAL A 6 -4.08 -14.50 -6.14
CA VAL A 6 -5.09 -13.82 -6.98
C VAL A 6 -5.11 -12.31 -6.72
N PHE A 7 -5.00 -11.88 -5.46
CA PHE A 7 -4.92 -10.46 -5.13
C PHE A 7 -3.66 -9.81 -5.71
N LYS A 8 -2.50 -10.43 -5.54
CA LYS A 8 -1.21 -9.93 -6.05
C LYS A 8 -1.22 -9.80 -7.57
N GLU A 9 -1.82 -10.75 -8.28
CA GLU A 9 -1.96 -10.69 -9.74
C GLU A 9 -2.82 -9.49 -10.17
N LYS A 10 -4.00 -9.31 -9.54
CA LYS A 10 -4.89 -8.17 -9.83
C LYS A 10 -4.24 -6.83 -9.47
N LEU A 11 -3.49 -6.78 -8.37
CA LEU A 11 -2.73 -5.60 -7.97
C LEU A 11 -1.68 -5.23 -9.02
N ARG A 12 -0.89 -6.22 -9.48
CA ARG A 12 0.10 -6.00 -10.54
C ARG A 12 -0.53 -5.52 -11.85
N ALA A 13 -1.69 -6.06 -12.23
CA ALA A 13 -2.43 -5.60 -13.41
C ALA A 13 -2.85 -4.12 -13.27
N LEU A 14 -3.39 -3.74 -12.11
CA LEU A 14 -3.81 -2.36 -11.83
C LEU A 14 -2.62 -1.39 -11.82
N ILE A 15 -1.47 -1.81 -11.29
CA ILE A 15 -0.24 -1.01 -11.31
C ILE A 15 0.20 -0.76 -12.76
N ARG A 16 0.18 -1.80 -13.62
CA ARG A 16 0.50 -1.67 -15.05
C ARG A 16 -0.44 -0.71 -15.78
N GLU A 17 -1.74 -0.79 -15.52
CA GLU A 17 -2.75 0.12 -16.11
C GLU A 17 -2.51 1.58 -15.71
N LYS A 18 -2.13 1.83 -14.45
CA LYS A 18 -1.97 3.17 -13.91
C LYS A 18 -0.64 3.86 -14.30
N GLY A 19 0.32 3.09 -14.84
CA GLY A 19 1.64 3.57 -15.24
C GLY A 19 2.55 4.04 -14.10
N HIS A 20 3.69 4.64 -14.47
CA HIS A 20 4.79 5.00 -13.57
C HIS A 20 4.47 6.09 -12.51
N ASN A 21 3.29 6.70 -12.55
CA ASN A 21 2.86 7.73 -11.58
C ASN A 21 2.20 7.12 -10.32
N GLY A 22 2.29 5.80 -10.13
CA GLY A 22 1.82 5.11 -8.93
C GLY A 22 2.65 5.45 -7.70
N THR A 23 1.99 5.62 -6.55
CA THR A 23 2.63 5.72 -5.22
C THR A 23 2.65 4.36 -4.51
N ILE A 24 2.74 3.28 -5.28
CA ILE A 24 2.80 1.90 -4.79
C ILE A 24 4.11 1.35 -5.33
N PHE A 25 4.97 0.91 -4.43
CA PHE A 25 6.34 0.50 -4.74
C PHE A 25 6.55 -0.95 -4.26
N PRO A 26 7.26 -1.79 -5.03
CA PRO A 26 7.77 -3.06 -4.49
C PRO A 26 8.74 -2.79 -3.35
N THR A 27 8.91 -3.76 -2.44
CA THR A 27 9.80 -3.65 -1.28
C THR A 27 11.21 -3.18 -1.68
N SER A 28 11.79 -3.77 -2.73
CA SER A 28 13.15 -3.41 -3.20
C SER A 28 13.29 -1.92 -3.58
N GLN A 29 12.25 -1.33 -4.16
CA GLN A 29 12.26 0.10 -4.49
C GLN A 29 12.11 0.96 -3.24
N GLN A 30 11.35 0.52 -2.24
CA GLN A 30 11.27 1.23 -0.96
C GLN A 30 12.60 1.20 -0.22
N ASP A 31 13.27 0.05 -0.16
CA ASP A 31 14.58 -0.10 0.48
C ASP A 31 15.63 0.79 -0.18
N GLN A 32 15.60 0.88 -1.52
CA GLN A 32 16.45 1.82 -2.24
C GLN A 32 16.14 3.26 -1.87
N MET A 33 14.87 3.65 -1.79
CA MET A 33 14.49 5.01 -1.37
C MET A 33 14.93 5.32 0.07
N ILE A 34 14.83 4.35 0.98
CA ILE A 34 15.31 4.52 2.37
C ILE A 34 16.83 4.70 2.39
N THR A 35 17.55 3.90 1.61
CA THR A 35 19.00 4.01 1.45
C THR A 35 19.40 5.38 0.90
N ASP A 36 18.73 5.83 -0.17
CA ASP A 36 18.94 7.17 -0.74
C ASP A 36 18.68 8.26 0.32
N ILE A 37 17.61 8.14 1.13
CA ILE A 37 17.29 9.10 2.20
C ILE A 37 18.39 9.13 3.26
N LEU A 38 18.87 7.97 3.71
CA LEU A 38 19.98 7.87 4.68
C LEU A 38 21.25 8.53 4.13
N GLN A 39 21.58 8.31 2.87
CA GLN A 39 22.71 8.94 2.22
C GLN A 39 22.55 10.47 2.13
N ILE A 40 21.35 10.95 1.77
CA ILE A 40 21.04 12.39 1.72
C ILE A 40 21.13 13.03 3.12
N GLN A 41 20.80 12.28 4.18
CA GLN A 41 20.97 12.72 5.57
C GLN A 41 22.44 12.84 5.97
N SER A 42 23.29 11.93 5.50
CA SER A 42 24.74 11.94 5.74
C SER A 42 25.46 13.03 4.92
N ASP A 43 25.29 13.00 3.60
CA ASP A 43 26.12 13.74 2.66
C ASP A 43 25.49 15.08 2.22
N GLY A 44 24.22 15.30 2.57
CA GLY A 44 23.41 16.38 2.04
C GLY A 44 22.84 16.08 0.63
N PRO A 45 21.76 16.79 0.23
CA PRO A 45 21.17 16.63 -1.10
C PRO A 45 22.08 17.22 -2.19
N LYS A 46 22.37 16.43 -3.23
CA LYS A 46 23.28 16.80 -4.34
C LYS A 46 22.53 17.15 -5.63
N SER A 47 21.24 16.81 -5.70
CA SER A 47 20.42 17.02 -6.89
C SER A 47 19.01 17.51 -6.55
N ALA A 48 18.29 18.04 -7.55
CA ALA A 48 16.87 18.35 -7.42
C ALA A 48 16.04 17.10 -7.07
N ARG A 49 16.45 15.91 -7.51
CA ARG A 49 15.82 14.64 -7.12
C ARG A 49 15.94 14.42 -5.61
N ASP A 50 17.10 14.69 -5.03
CA ASP A 50 17.37 14.48 -3.61
C ASP A 50 16.55 15.42 -2.73
N TYR A 51 16.48 16.70 -3.11
CA TYR A 51 15.58 17.66 -2.46
C TYR A 51 14.13 17.20 -2.54
N ASN A 52 13.69 16.72 -3.71
CA ASN A 52 12.34 16.19 -3.89
C ASN A 52 12.07 14.91 -3.10
N LEU A 53 13.08 14.06 -2.89
CA LEU A 53 12.97 12.83 -2.13
C LEU A 53 12.87 13.14 -0.64
N LYS A 54 13.85 13.91 -0.10
CA LYS A 54 13.90 14.36 1.29
C LYS A 54 12.65 15.12 1.74
N ASN A 55 12.09 15.97 0.87
CA ASN A 55 10.92 16.78 1.22
C ASN A 55 9.60 15.99 1.17
N ARG A 56 9.54 14.88 0.43
CA ARG A 56 8.30 14.11 0.23
C ARG A 56 8.28 12.81 1.03
N TYR A 57 9.43 12.27 1.37
CA TYR A 57 9.56 10.95 1.97
C TYR A 57 10.56 10.96 3.13
N GLY A 58 10.32 10.06 4.06
CA GLY A 58 11.21 9.72 5.15
C GLY A 58 11.14 8.23 5.42
N PHE A 59 11.69 7.79 6.54
CA PHE A 59 11.49 6.43 7.04
C PHE A 59 11.16 6.46 8.53
N LEU A 60 10.48 5.42 8.99
CA LEU A 60 10.19 5.18 10.40
C LEU A 60 10.69 3.79 10.77
N LYS A 61 11.46 3.69 11.85
CA LYS A 61 11.88 2.40 12.39
C LYS A 61 10.74 1.79 13.21
N ILE A 62 10.27 0.61 12.81
CA ILE A 62 9.25 -0.16 13.52
C ILE A 62 9.86 -1.53 13.84
N GLY A 63 10.18 -1.75 15.12
CA GLY A 63 10.98 -2.91 15.52
C GLY A 63 12.37 -2.85 14.89
N GLU A 64 12.71 -3.87 14.12
CA GLU A 64 14.00 -3.98 13.42
C GLU A 64 13.95 -3.46 11.98
N GLU A 65 12.77 -3.12 11.46
CA GLU A 65 12.57 -2.73 10.06
C GLU A 65 12.40 -1.22 9.88
N ASN A 66 12.95 -0.68 8.79
CA ASN A 66 12.69 0.68 8.35
C ASN A 66 11.52 0.68 7.37
N LYS A 67 10.43 1.37 7.70
CA LYS A 67 9.27 1.54 6.81
C LYS A 67 9.32 2.89 6.12
N LEU A 68 9.10 2.91 4.82
CA LEU A 68 9.01 4.14 4.04
C LEU A 68 7.75 4.92 4.45
N ILE A 69 7.91 6.22 4.71
CA ILE A 69 6.81 7.12 5.02
C ILE A 69 6.73 8.26 4.01
N ARG A 70 5.52 8.72 3.76
CA ARG A 70 5.26 9.96 3.03
C ARG A 70 5.02 11.10 4.01
N LEU A 71 5.73 12.19 3.79
CA LEU A 71 5.56 13.46 4.49
C LEU A 71 4.44 14.24 3.80
N GLY A 72 3.40 14.56 4.55
CA GLY A 72 2.24 15.34 4.13
C GLY A 72 2.28 16.78 4.64
N LYS A 73 1.26 17.56 4.27
CA LYS A 73 1.05 18.90 4.85
C LYS A 73 0.66 18.77 6.34
N ASN A 74 0.98 19.78 7.14
CA ASN A 74 0.66 19.85 8.57
C ASN A 74 1.18 18.64 9.36
N ASP A 75 2.44 18.26 9.11
CA ASP A 75 3.13 17.16 9.79
C ASP A 75 2.44 15.78 9.67
N ALA A 76 1.54 15.62 8.70
CA ALA A 76 0.85 14.37 8.48
C ALA A 76 1.81 13.31 7.93
N ILE A 77 2.02 12.23 8.68
CA ILE A 77 2.87 11.10 8.29
C ILE A 77 1.98 9.95 7.81
N ARG A 78 2.33 9.33 6.68
CA ARG A 78 1.64 8.14 6.16
C ARG A 78 2.63 7.04 5.82
N CYS A 79 2.50 5.87 6.43
CA CYS A 79 3.25 4.69 6.04
C CYS A 79 2.83 4.23 4.64
N ILE A 80 3.80 3.79 3.84
CA ILE A 80 3.56 3.22 2.52
C ILE A 80 3.79 1.71 2.62
N ALA A 81 2.71 0.92 2.50
CA ALA A 81 2.84 -0.53 2.36
C ALA A 81 3.44 -0.89 1.00
N SER A 82 4.33 -1.88 0.97
CA SER A 82 4.83 -2.43 -0.30
C SER A 82 3.77 -3.24 -1.03
N ILE A 83 4.03 -3.59 -2.30
CA ILE A 83 3.17 -4.49 -3.07
C ILE A 83 3.03 -5.84 -2.36
N GLU A 84 4.14 -6.32 -1.80
CA GLU A 84 4.26 -7.60 -1.12
C GLU A 84 3.43 -7.62 0.17
N GLU A 85 3.44 -6.52 0.93
CA GLU A 85 2.75 -6.37 2.22
C GLU A 85 1.29 -5.92 2.09
N MET A 86 0.89 -5.38 0.94
CA MET A 86 -0.42 -4.76 0.75
C MET A 86 -1.58 -5.69 1.12
N PHE A 87 -1.46 -6.98 0.78
CA PHE A 87 -2.49 -7.97 1.10
C PHE A 87 -2.64 -8.13 2.62
N ASP A 88 -1.52 -8.31 3.32
CA ASP A 88 -1.51 -8.57 4.75
C ASP A 88 -1.99 -7.36 5.55
N VAL A 89 -1.57 -6.15 5.15
CA VAL A 89 -2.03 -4.89 5.76
C VAL A 89 -3.55 -4.73 5.62
N ILE A 90 -4.11 -4.97 4.44
CA ILE A 90 -5.55 -4.83 4.23
C ILE A 90 -6.31 -5.97 4.92
N ASN A 91 -5.78 -7.20 4.90
CA ASN A 91 -6.39 -8.34 5.57
C ASN A 91 -6.43 -8.14 7.09
N ASP A 92 -5.33 -7.71 7.71
CA ASP A 92 -5.26 -7.40 9.14
C ASP A 92 -6.23 -6.27 9.53
N ALA A 93 -6.27 -5.18 8.75
CA ALA A 93 -7.24 -4.10 8.92
C ALA A 93 -8.69 -4.61 8.83
N HIS A 94 -8.97 -5.46 7.85
CA HIS A 94 -10.28 -6.08 7.68
C HIS A 94 -10.68 -6.93 8.89
N GLN A 95 -9.80 -7.81 9.37
CA GLN A 95 -10.07 -8.64 10.56
C GLN A 95 -10.31 -7.77 11.80
N LYS A 96 -9.49 -6.73 12.02
CA LYS A 96 -9.59 -5.81 13.18
C LYS A 96 -10.84 -4.93 13.17
N ILE A 97 -11.50 -4.75 12.03
CA ILE A 97 -12.77 -4.01 11.92
C ILE A 97 -13.98 -4.92 12.17
N GLY A 98 -13.79 -6.25 12.15
CA GLY A 98 -14.87 -7.24 12.17
C GLY A 98 -15.68 -7.24 10.87
N HIS A 99 -16.83 -7.91 10.84
CA HIS A 99 -17.76 -7.94 9.67
C HIS A 99 -18.40 -6.58 9.32
N GLY A 100 -17.80 -5.44 9.70
CA GLY A 100 -18.15 -4.13 9.22
C GLY A 100 -17.73 -3.99 7.75
N GLY A 101 -18.69 -4.06 6.83
CA GLY A 101 -18.44 -3.91 5.40
C GLY A 101 -17.72 -2.60 5.02
N GLU A 102 -17.39 -2.47 3.73
CA GLU A 102 -16.61 -1.38 3.10
C GLU A 102 -16.63 -0.02 3.79
N LYS A 103 -17.83 0.51 4.08
CA LYS A 103 -18.01 1.86 4.64
C LYS A 103 -17.24 2.07 5.96
N LYS A 104 -17.24 1.09 6.87
CA LYS A 104 -16.51 1.17 8.15
C LYS A 104 -14.99 1.09 7.95
N HIS A 105 -14.52 0.34 6.96
CA HIS A 105 -13.09 0.21 6.66
C HIS A 105 -12.49 1.52 6.11
N PHE A 106 -13.21 2.19 5.21
CA PHE A 106 -12.77 3.48 4.66
C PHE A 106 -12.72 4.60 5.71
N GLU A 107 -13.71 4.65 6.59
CA GLU A 107 -13.88 5.71 7.59
C GLU A 107 -12.85 5.58 8.72
N LYS A 108 -12.62 4.36 9.22
CA LYS A 108 -11.68 4.10 10.34
C LYS A 108 -10.21 4.34 9.95
N HIS A 109 -9.81 3.99 8.72
CA HIS A 109 -8.43 4.18 8.25
C HIS A 109 -8.19 5.52 7.55
N LYS A 110 -9.15 6.46 7.59
CA LYS A 110 -9.07 7.77 6.92
C LYS A 110 -8.49 7.66 5.51
N ILE A 111 -8.96 6.68 4.72
CA ILE A 111 -8.55 6.49 3.34
C ILE A 111 -9.17 7.63 2.50
N ASN A 112 -8.64 8.83 2.66
CA ASN A 112 -9.04 10.01 1.89
C ASN A 112 -8.24 10.03 0.60
N GLY A 113 -8.90 9.77 -0.54
CA GLY A 113 -8.29 9.98 -1.86
C GLY A 113 -9.16 9.58 -3.04
N ARG A 114 -9.25 10.49 -4.03
CA ARG A 114 -9.70 10.25 -5.42
C ARG A 114 -8.75 9.32 -6.21
N THR A 115 -8.02 8.40 -5.56
CA THR A 115 -6.86 7.68 -6.14
C THR A 115 -6.96 6.15 -6.05
N SER A 116 -6.03 5.46 -6.72
CA SER A 116 -5.87 3.99 -6.81
C SER A 116 -6.05 3.23 -5.50
N HIS A 117 -5.77 3.86 -4.36
CA HIS A 117 -6.03 3.30 -3.03
C HIS A 117 -7.51 2.99 -2.77
N LYS A 118 -8.44 3.84 -3.26
CA LYS A 118 -9.89 3.57 -3.18
C LYS A 118 -10.27 2.41 -4.11
N LYS A 119 -9.74 2.36 -5.33
CA LYS A 119 -9.94 1.22 -6.25
C LYS A 119 -9.40 -0.08 -5.65
N LEU A 120 -8.22 -0.05 -5.03
CA LEU A 120 -7.62 -1.22 -4.39
C LEU A 120 -8.41 -1.73 -3.19
N ALA A 121 -8.82 -0.82 -2.30
CA ALA A 121 -9.62 -1.16 -1.14
C ALA A 121 -11.04 -1.64 -1.52
N ILE A 122 -11.64 -1.06 -2.57
CA ILE A 122 -12.87 -1.58 -3.19
C ILE A 122 -12.61 -2.97 -3.79
N CYS A 123 -11.55 -3.15 -4.59
CA CYS A 123 -11.20 -4.44 -5.17
C CYS A 123 -10.96 -5.51 -4.10
N PHE A 124 -10.26 -5.19 -3.01
CA PHE A 124 -10.05 -6.10 -1.90
C PHE A 124 -11.36 -6.38 -1.17
N SER A 125 -12.16 -5.36 -0.87
CA SER A 125 -13.43 -5.56 -0.18
C SER A 125 -14.43 -6.37 -1.03
N HIS A 126 -14.49 -6.12 -2.34
CA HIS A 126 -15.21 -6.96 -3.29
C HIS A 126 -14.63 -8.37 -3.36
N PHE A 127 -13.31 -8.53 -3.35
CA PHE A 127 -12.65 -9.83 -3.34
C PHE A 127 -12.97 -10.62 -2.08
N VAL A 128 -12.88 -10.02 -0.90
CA VAL A 128 -13.22 -10.62 0.38
C VAL A 128 -14.72 -10.94 0.45
N LYS A 129 -15.60 -10.00 0.08
CA LYS A 129 -17.06 -10.23 0.00
C LYS A 129 -17.40 -11.39 -0.94
N ASN A 130 -16.76 -11.46 -2.10
CA ASN A 130 -16.98 -12.56 -3.03
C ASN A 130 -16.42 -13.88 -2.48
N ALA A 131 -15.29 -13.87 -1.78
CA ALA A 131 -14.69 -15.06 -1.16
C ALA A 131 -15.39 -15.53 0.12
N THR A 132 -16.17 -14.68 0.80
CA THR A 132 -17.03 -15.07 1.94
C THR A 132 -18.43 -15.47 1.50
N ARG A 133 -18.98 -14.88 0.42
CA ARG A 133 -20.30 -15.25 -0.12
C ARG A 133 -20.26 -16.54 -0.95
N ARG A 134 -19.12 -16.85 -1.55
CA ARG A 134 -18.88 -18.08 -2.31
C ARG A 134 -18.03 -19.01 -1.46
N GLY A 135 -18.65 -20.06 -0.91
CA GLY A 135 -17.92 -21.17 -0.29
C GLY A 135 -16.86 -21.74 -1.25
N PRO A 136 -15.86 -22.48 -0.72
CA PRO A 136 -14.60 -22.81 -1.40
C PRO A 136 -14.72 -23.50 -2.78
N GLU A 137 -15.90 -23.99 -3.16
CA GLU A 137 -16.13 -24.77 -4.39
C GLU A 137 -16.49 -23.94 -5.64
N SER A 138 -16.76 -22.63 -5.54
CA SER A 138 -17.34 -21.87 -6.67
C SER A 138 -16.41 -20.86 -7.37
N PHE A 139 -15.08 -21.01 -7.20
CA PHE A 139 -14.09 -20.33 -8.05
C PHE A 139 -13.82 -21.08 -9.37
N GLN A 140 -14.50 -22.21 -9.63
CA GLN A 140 -14.58 -22.81 -10.95
C GLN A 140 -15.87 -22.35 -11.63
N LYS A 141 -15.76 -21.33 -12.48
CA LYS A 141 -16.37 -21.28 -13.83
C LYS A 141 -16.23 -19.87 -14.41
N ALA A 142 -15.53 -19.86 -15.56
CA ALA A 142 -15.41 -18.89 -16.64
C ALA A 142 -15.11 -17.43 -16.26
#